data_AF-A0A7V6KSM6-F1
#
_entry.id   AF-A0A7V6KSM6-F1
#
_cell.length_a   1.000
_cell.length_b   1.000
_cell.length_c   1.000
_cell.angle_alpha   90.00
_cell.angle_beta   90.00
_cell.angle_gamma   90.00
#
_symmetry.space_group_name_H-M   'P 1'
#
loop_
_entity.id
_entity.type
_entity.pdbx_description
1 polymer ?
#
loop_
_entity_poly.entity_id
_entity_poly.type
_entity_poly.pdbx_seq_one_letter_code
_entity_poly.pdbx_strand_id
1 'polypeptide(L)'
;EQSYNVPLEEMMVIMENAINNGYTIAWGADVSHKGFNWRKGVAIIPEKDFTSTSGSDRARWENLSQNERDKELYTFDKPGKEQEITQEMRQIAFDNYTTTDDHGMVLTGIATDQVGNKYFIVKNSWGLKSSNPYDGYFYASFPFVEMQTINIIVHKDAIPKDIRKKLNIK
;
A
#
# COMPACT_ATOMS: atom_id res chain seq x y z
N GLU A 1 10.40 7.23 20.36
CA GLU A 1 11.39 6.53 19.51
C GLU A 1 11.92 7.51 18.46
N GLN A 2 13.03 7.19 17.77
CA GLN A 2 13.60 8.03 16.71
C GLN A 2 13.54 7.28 15.38
N SER A 3 13.04 7.92 14.33
CA SER A 3 12.97 7.38 12.97
C SER A 3 13.90 8.18 12.06
N TYR A 4 14.54 7.49 11.10
CA TYR A 4 15.22 8.17 10.00
C TYR A 4 14.18 8.63 8.98
N ASN A 5 14.28 9.88 8.54
CA ASN A 5 13.44 10.40 7.47
C ASN A 5 14.14 10.20 6.12
N VAL A 6 13.38 9.75 5.13
CA VAL A 6 13.82 9.54 3.74
C VAL A 6 12.71 10.01 2.78
N PRO A 7 13.05 10.42 1.55
CA PRO A 7 12.05 10.62 0.49
C PRO A 7 11.19 9.36 0.28
N LEU A 8 9.93 9.54 -0.12
CA LEU A 8 8.97 8.45 -0.39
C LEU A 8 9.56 7.38 -1.33
N GLU A 9 10.20 7.80 -2.41
CA GLU A 9 10.84 6.87 -3.37
C GLU A 9 11.95 6.04 -2.69
N GLU A 10 12.80 6.67 -1.87
CA GLU A 10 13.85 5.96 -1.14
C GLU A 10 13.27 5.00 -0.10
N MET A 11 12.14 5.34 0.54
CA MET A 11 11.41 4.42 1.43
C MET A 11 10.99 3.16 0.67
N MET A 12 10.37 3.31 -0.50
CA MET A 12 9.94 2.17 -1.32
C MET A 12 11.11 1.33 -1.81
N VAL A 13 12.22 1.97 -2.22
CA VAL A 13 13.46 1.28 -2.60
C VAL A 13 14.04 0.48 -1.44
N ILE A 14 14.04 1.01 -0.21
CA ILE A 14 14.46 0.26 0.99
C ILE A 14 13.58 -0.98 1.18
N MET A 15 12.26 -0.82 1.07
CA MET A 15 11.30 -1.91 1.30
C MET A 15 11.46 -3.02 0.26
N GLU A 16 11.53 -2.66 -1.03
CA GLU A 16 11.76 -3.65 -2.09
C GLU A 16 13.12 -4.34 -1.95
N ASN A 17 14.19 -3.58 -1.67
CA ASN A 17 15.51 -4.16 -1.48
C ASN A 17 15.55 -5.12 -0.29
N ALA A 18 14.87 -4.79 0.81
CA ALA A 18 14.79 -5.66 1.98
C ALA A 18 14.15 -7.01 1.62
N ILE A 19 12.97 -7.00 0.99
CA ILE A 19 12.27 -8.23 0.58
C ILE A 19 13.11 -9.04 -0.41
N ASN A 20 13.67 -8.39 -1.43
CA ASN A 20 14.45 -9.07 -2.47
C ASN A 20 15.77 -9.68 -1.95
N ASN A 21 16.28 -9.22 -0.80
CA ASN A 21 17.46 -9.77 -0.14
C ASN A 21 17.12 -10.69 1.05
N GLY A 22 15.88 -11.17 1.14
CA GLY A 22 15.46 -12.17 2.13
C GLY A 22 15.17 -11.62 3.54
N TYR A 23 15.06 -10.30 3.69
CA TYR A 23 14.63 -9.69 4.94
C TYR A 23 13.12 -9.49 4.95
N THR A 24 12.51 -9.56 6.13
CA THR A 24 11.14 -9.11 6.37
C THR A 24 11.14 -7.69 6.93
N ILE A 25 9.99 -7.02 6.87
CA ILE A 25 9.84 -5.64 7.33
C ILE A 25 8.74 -5.60 8.39
N ALA A 26 9.03 -5.06 9.57
CA ALA A 26 7.96 -4.67 10.48
C ALA A 26 7.37 -3.34 9.98
N TRP A 27 6.05 -3.33 9.78
CA TRP A 27 5.35 -2.31 9.02
C TRP A 27 4.22 -1.72 9.86
N GLY A 28 4.34 -0.44 10.20
CA GLY A 28 3.28 0.35 10.81
C GLY A 28 2.52 1.11 9.73
N ALA A 29 1.20 0.97 9.69
CA ALA A 29 0.36 1.60 8.68
C ALA A 29 -1.06 1.88 9.18
N ASP A 30 -1.73 2.78 8.46
CA ASP A 30 -3.18 2.97 8.59
C ASP A 30 -3.92 1.90 7.77
N VAL A 31 -4.81 1.13 8.43
CA VAL A 31 -5.66 0.13 7.76
C VAL A 31 -7.15 0.47 7.84
N SER A 32 -7.49 1.67 8.29
CA SER A 32 -8.85 2.22 8.35
C SER A 32 -9.33 2.75 6.99
N HIS A 33 -8.41 2.96 6.04
CA HIS A 33 -8.74 3.42 4.70
C HIS A 33 -9.71 2.46 3.98
N LYS A 34 -10.72 3.01 3.29
CA LYS A 34 -11.75 2.24 2.57
C LYS A 34 -11.23 1.25 1.51
N GLY A 35 -9.98 1.44 1.09
CA GLY A 35 -9.26 0.56 0.19
C GLY A 35 -8.75 -0.74 0.83
N PHE A 36 -8.74 -0.85 2.16
CA PHE A 36 -8.41 -2.08 2.87
C PHE A 36 -9.67 -2.94 3.03
N ASN A 37 -9.59 -4.19 2.60
CA ASN A 37 -10.66 -5.16 2.76
C ASN A 37 -10.12 -6.50 3.26
N TRP A 38 -10.25 -6.72 4.57
CA TRP A 38 -9.80 -7.96 5.21
C TRP A 38 -10.48 -9.22 4.67
N ARG A 39 -11.79 -9.17 4.40
CA ARG A 39 -12.53 -10.35 3.94
C ARG A 39 -12.10 -10.79 2.55
N LYS A 40 -11.64 -9.85 1.72
CA LYS A 40 -11.07 -10.11 0.40
C LYS A 40 -9.54 -10.30 0.44
N GLY A 41 -8.90 -9.93 1.55
CA GLY A 41 -7.45 -10.05 1.74
C GLY A 41 -6.65 -9.13 0.84
N VAL A 42 -7.11 -7.90 0.61
CA VAL A 42 -6.46 -6.94 -0.30
C VAL A 42 -6.55 -5.50 0.23
N ALA A 43 -5.53 -4.70 -0.08
CA ALA A 43 -5.47 -3.27 0.21
C ALA A 43 -4.99 -2.51 -1.03
N ILE A 44 -5.81 -1.58 -1.54
CA ILE A 44 -5.52 -0.79 -2.76
C ILE A 44 -5.93 0.68 -2.61
N ILE A 45 -5.40 1.56 -3.45
CA ILE A 45 -5.84 2.96 -3.61
C ILE A 45 -6.36 3.15 -5.05
N PRO A 46 -7.65 2.84 -5.32
CA PRO A 46 -8.19 3.01 -6.66
C PRO A 46 -8.11 4.46 -7.13
N GLU A 47 -7.77 4.66 -8.39
CA GLU A 47 -7.84 5.98 -9.02
C GLU A 47 -9.30 6.46 -9.05
N LYS A 48 -9.55 7.66 -8.53
CA LYS A 48 -10.90 8.26 -8.51
C LYS A 48 -11.15 9.14 -9.74
N ASP A 49 -10.09 9.53 -10.44
CA ASP A 49 -10.17 10.40 -11.60
C ASP A 49 -10.18 9.60 -12.90
N PHE A 50 -11.40 9.38 -13.41
CA PHE A 50 -11.66 8.69 -14.68
C PHE A 50 -11.67 9.65 -15.89
N THR A 51 -11.24 10.91 -15.74
CA THR A 51 -11.21 11.85 -16.87
C THR A 51 -10.30 11.39 -18.01
N SER A 52 -9.32 10.53 -17.69
CA SER A 52 -8.39 9.90 -18.63
C SER A 52 -8.91 8.62 -19.30
N THR A 53 -10.09 8.11 -18.92
CA THR A 53 -10.65 6.90 -19.52
C THR A 53 -11.23 7.22 -20.91
N SER A 54 -10.82 6.47 -21.94
CA SER A 54 -11.24 6.72 -23.33
C SER A 54 -12.68 6.25 -23.60
N GLY A 55 -13.48 7.07 -24.31
CA GLY A 55 -14.71 6.62 -24.98
C GLY A 55 -15.87 6.22 -24.06
N SER A 56 -16.46 5.04 -24.30
CA SER A 56 -17.69 4.54 -23.66
C SER A 56 -17.59 4.36 -22.14
N ASP A 57 -16.39 4.12 -21.62
CA ASP A 57 -16.18 3.92 -20.19
C ASP A 57 -16.38 5.23 -19.44
N ARG A 58 -15.87 6.36 -19.95
CA ARG A 58 -16.10 7.68 -19.33
C ARG A 58 -17.58 8.03 -19.28
N ALA A 59 -18.31 7.82 -20.38
CA ALA A 59 -19.75 8.05 -20.42
C ALA A 59 -20.52 7.16 -19.43
N ARG A 60 -20.08 5.91 -19.22
CA ARG A 60 -20.63 5.03 -18.18
C ARG A 60 -20.36 5.59 -16.79
N TRP A 61 -19.13 6.00 -16.50
CA TRP A 61 -18.71 6.54 -15.18
C TRP A 61 -19.38 7.88 -14.82
N GLU A 62 -19.60 8.76 -15.78
CA GLU A 62 -20.30 10.05 -15.59
C GLU A 62 -21.77 9.85 -15.21
N ASN A 63 -22.41 8.78 -15.69
CA ASN A 63 -23.81 8.47 -15.41
C ASN A 63 -24.05 7.69 -14.10
N LEU A 64 -22.98 7.20 -13.44
CA LEU A 64 -23.11 6.52 -12.14
C LEU A 64 -23.24 7.53 -11.00
N SER A 65 -24.08 7.21 -10.02
CA SER A 65 -24.08 7.93 -8.74
C SER A 65 -22.76 7.71 -7.98
N GLN A 66 -22.47 8.58 -7.01
CA GLN A 66 -21.26 8.44 -6.19
C GLN A 66 -21.19 7.07 -5.49
N ASN A 67 -22.32 6.57 -4.99
CA ASN A 67 -22.42 5.26 -4.35
C ASN A 67 -22.13 4.11 -5.31
N GLU A 68 -22.57 4.20 -6.56
CA GLU A 68 -22.30 3.17 -7.56
C GLU A 68 -20.84 3.18 -8.00
N ARG A 69 -20.25 4.38 -8.15
CA ARG A 69 -18.80 4.53 -8.41
C ARG A 69 -17.97 3.92 -7.30
N ASP A 70 -18.28 4.25 -6.05
CA ASP A 70 -17.59 3.66 -4.89
C ASP A 70 -17.79 2.14 -4.85
N LYS A 71 -19.00 1.64 -5.11
CA LYS A 71 -19.24 0.19 -5.18
C LYS A 71 -18.39 -0.50 -6.24
N GLU A 72 -18.25 0.10 -7.43
CA GLU A 72 -17.44 -0.45 -8.53
C GLU A 72 -15.94 -0.44 -8.18
N LEU A 73 -15.44 0.67 -7.62
CA LEU A 73 -14.05 0.86 -7.20
C LEU A 73 -13.58 -0.13 -6.12
N TYR A 74 -14.49 -0.48 -5.20
CA TYR A 74 -14.19 -1.33 -4.05
C TYR A 74 -14.87 -2.70 -4.14
N THR A 75 -15.12 -3.20 -5.36
CA THR A 75 -15.51 -4.61 -5.58
C THR A 75 -14.36 -5.57 -5.31
N PHE A 76 -13.13 -5.15 -5.63
CA PHE A 76 -11.91 -5.96 -5.55
C PHE A 76 -11.95 -7.27 -6.35
N ASP A 77 -12.82 -7.35 -7.36
CA ASP A 77 -13.00 -8.58 -8.16
C ASP A 77 -12.01 -8.67 -9.34
N LYS A 78 -11.40 -7.55 -9.74
CA LYS A 78 -10.35 -7.47 -10.76
C LYS A 78 -9.38 -6.33 -10.46
N PRO A 79 -8.13 -6.39 -10.94
CA PRO A 79 -7.21 -5.26 -10.91
C PRO A 79 -7.82 -4.05 -11.58
N GLY A 80 -7.73 -2.92 -10.88
CA GLY A 80 -8.10 -1.60 -11.37
C GLY A 80 -6.86 -0.72 -11.47
N LYS A 81 -7.01 0.43 -12.12
CA LYS A 81 -5.98 1.47 -12.07
C LYS A 81 -5.96 2.09 -10.67
N GLU A 82 -4.77 2.23 -10.11
CA GLU A 82 -4.56 2.84 -8.80
C GLU A 82 -3.99 4.24 -8.94
N GLN A 83 -4.17 5.04 -7.91
CA GLN A 83 -3.69 6.41 -7.86
C GLN A 83 -2.17 6.44 -7.74
N GLU A 84 -1.52 7.32 -8.49
CA GLU A 84 -0.09 7.62 -8.32
C GLU A 84 0.09 8.48 -7.06
N ILE A 85 0.89 8.01 -6.10
CA ILE A 85 1.05 8.67 -4.81
C ILE A 85 2.28 9.59 -4.82
N THR A 86 2.05 10.88 -4.57
CA THR A 86 3.13 11.86 -4.43
C THR A 86 3.50 12.09 -2.97
N GLN A 87 4.72 12.58 -2.74
CA GLN A 87 5.19 12.98 -1.40
C GLN A 87 4.24 13.99 -0.74
N GLU A 88 3.75 14.98 -1.51
CA GLU A 88 2.84 16.03 -1.02
C GLU A 88 1.49 15.44 -0.60
N MET A 89 0.90 14.57 -1.43
CA MET A 89 -0.36 13.90 -1.09
C MET A 89 -0.25 13.10 0.20
N ARG A 90 0.84 12.35 0.35
CA ARG A 90 1.13 11.58 1.58
C ARG A 90 1.28 12.49 2.79
N GLN A 91 1.97 13.62 2.66
CA GLN A 91 2.13 14.59 3.74
C GLN A 91 0.78 15.20 4.16
N ILE A 92 -0.03 15.63 3.20
CA ILE A 92 -1.37 16.16 3.47
C ILE A 92 -2.24 15.14 4.20
N ALA A 93 -2.18 13.86 3.80
CA ALA A 93 -2.98 12.80 4.41
C ALA A 93 -2.60 12.57 5.89
N PHE A 94 -1.31 12.66 6.21
CA PHE A 94 -0.83 12.61 7.58
C PHE A 94 -1.25 13.85 8.37
N ASP A 95 -1.04 15.05 7.82
CA ASP A 95 -1.31 16.33 8.51
C ASP A 95 -2.80 16.57 8.78
N ASN A 96 -3.68 16.04 7.92
CA ASN A 96 -5.13 16.17 8.07
C ASN A 96 -5.79 14.96 8.75
N TYR A 97 -4.99 14.02 9.28
CA TYR A 97 -5.44 12.82 9.99
C TYR A 97 -6.32 11.86 9.18
N THR A 98 -6.16 11.84 7.85
CA THR A 98 -6.76 10.79 7.00
C THR A 98 -5.87 9.55 6.88
N THR A 99 -4.60 9.67 7.27
CA THR A 99 -3.67 8.56 7.52
C THR A 99 -3.07 8.75 8.92
N THR A 100 -3.28 7.76 9.80
CA THR A 100 -2.92 7.77 11.22
C THR A 100 -2.20 6.48 11.62
N ASP A 101 -1.59 6.45 12.81
CA ASP A 101 -0.96 5.23 13.32
C ASP A 101 -2.03 4.29 13.90
N ASP A 102 -2.34 3.24 13.16
CA ASP A 102 -3.48 2.36 13.40
C ASP A 102 -3.04 0.93 13.74
N HIS A 103 -2.11 0.35 12.97
CA HIS A 103 -1.85 -1.10 13.07
C HIS A 103 -0.43 -1.51 12.66
N GLY A 104 0.11 -2.51 13.38
CA GLY A 104 1.43 -3.10 13.14
C GLY A 104 1.35 -4.50 12.52
N MET A 105 2.05 -4.71 11.41
CA MET A 105 2.06 -5.95 10.62
C MET A 105 3.47 -6.30 10.13
N VAL A 106 3.60 -7.38 9.35
CA VAL A 106 4.90 -7.79 8.78
C VAL A 106 4.80 -8.00 7.27
N LEU A 107 5.64 -7.31 6.50
CA LEU A 107 5.81 -7.58 5.07
C LEU A 107 6.80 -8.74 4.88
N THR A 108 6.41 -9.71 4.06
CA THR A 108 7.10 -11.00 3.93
C THR A 108 7.49 -11.37 2.51
N GLY A 109 6.98 -10.66 1.51
CA GLY A 109 7.24 -10.95 0.11
C GLY A 109 6.66 -9.89 -0.81
N ILE A 110 6.92 -10.05 -2.11
CA ILE A 110 6.31 -9.28 -3.19
C ILE A 110 5.60 -10.28 -4.11
N ALA A 111 4.40 -9.94 -4.55
CA ALA A 111 3.62 -10.67 -5.54
C ALA A 111 3.22 -9.73 -6.68
N THR A 112 2.85 -10.32 -7.83
CA THR A 112 2.31 -9.58 -8.97
C THR A 112 0.95 -10.15 -9.34
N ASP A 113 0.00 -9.28 -9.68
CA ASP A 113 -1.29 -9.70 -10.22
C ASP A 113 -1.21 -10.07 -11.71
N GLN A 114 -2.34 -10.43 -12.30
CA GLN A 114 -2.45 -10.87 -13.70
C GLN A 114 -2.14 -9.80 -14.75
N VAL A 115 -2.07 -8.51 -14.37
CA VAL A 115 -1.71 -7.40 -15.27
C VAL A 115 -0.35 -6.79 -14.91
N GLY A 116 0.35 -7.38 -13.93
CA GLY A 116 1.71 -6.99 -13.55
C GLY A 116 1.80 -5.93 -12.45
N ASN A 117 0.69 -5.56 -11.79
CA ASN A 117 0.78 -4.65 -10.64
C ASN A 117 1.44 -5.38 -9.47
N LYS A 118 2.31 -4.68 -8.75
CA LYS A 118 3.03 -5.23 -7.60
C LYS A 118 2.24 -5.03 -6.30
N TYR A 119 2.34 -6.03 -5.44
CA TYR A 119 1.79 -6.03 -4.09
C TYR A 119 2.84 -6.55 -3.12
N PHE A 120 2.89 -5.99 -1.91
CA PHE A 120 3.54 -6.63 -0.78
C PHE A 120 2.63 -7.70 -0.18
N ILE A 121 3.22 -8.84 0.17
CA ILE A 121 2.56 -9.92 0.91
C ILE A 121 2.67 -9.60 2.40
N VAL A 122 1.53 -9.35 3.04
CA VAL A 122 1.45 -8.91 4.43
C VAL A 122 0.96 -10.05 5.31
N LYS A 123 1.75 -10.40 6.32
CA LYS A 123 1.34 -11.27 7.41
C LYS A 123 0.62 -10.43 8.46
N ASN A 124 -0.64 -10.76 8.74
CA ASN A 124 -1.43 -10.11 9.77
C ASN A 124 -1.51 -10.98 11.05
N SER A 125 -2.10 -10.43 12.11
CA SER A 125 -2.20 -11.03 13.45
C SER A 125 -3.64 -11.32 13.91
N TRP A 126 -4.62 -11.30 13.00
CA TRP A 126 -6.04 -11.52 13.33
C TRP A 126 -6.49 -13.00 13.28
N GLY A 127 -5.51 -13.92 13.29
CA GLY A 127 -5.74 -15.35 13.32
C GLY A 127 -6.18 -15.97 11.99
N LEU A 128 -6.21 -17.31 11.97
CA LEU A 128 -6.53 -18.09 10.76
C LEU A 128 -8.03 -18.38 10.61
N LYS A 129 -8.81 -18.17 11.68
CA LYS A 129 -10.27 -18.40 11.67
C LYS A 129 -11.04 -17.24 11.04
N SER A 130 -10.33 -16.24 10.51
CA SER A 130 -10.93 -15.13 9.80
C SER A 130 -11.47 -15.55 8.45
N SER A 131 -12.53 -14.89 7.99
CA SER A 131 -13.14 -15.10 6.66
C SER A 131 -12.28 -14.57 5.50
N ASN A 132 -10.95 -14.49 5.64
CA ASN A 132 -10.05 -14.08 4.57
C ASN A 132 -9.61 -15.32 3.77
N PRO A 133 -9.30 -15.18 2.46
CA PRO A 133 -8.96 -16.32 1.61
C PRO A 133 -7.48 -16.72 1.65
N TYR A 134 -6.65 -16.06 2.47
CA TYR A 134 -5.18 -16.18 2.40
C TYR A 134 -4.56 -16.55 3.76
N ASP A 135 -5.26 -17.35 4.57
CA ASP A 135 -4.75 -17.91 5.82
C ASP A 135 -4.08 -16.87 6.73
N GLY A 136 -4.75 -15.74 6.93
CA GLY A 136 -4.27 -14.64 7.78
C GLY A 136 -3.30 -13.66 7.10
N TYR A 137 -3.01 -13.84 5.82
CA TYR A 137 -2.27 -12.88 4.99
C TYR A 137 -3.21 -11.97 4.20
N PHE A 138 -2.67 -10.87 3.67
CA PHE A 138 -3.32 -10.07 2.65
C PHE A 138 -2.29 -9.44 1.71
N TYR A 139 -2.75 -8.88 0.61
CA TYR A 139 -1.91 -8.24 -0.40
C TYR A 139 -2.14 -6.73 -0.38
N ALA A 140 -1.10 -5.95 -0.09
CA ALA A 140 -1.16 -4.49 -0.12
C ALA A 140 -0.46 -3.99 -1.38
N SER A 141 -1.16 -3.23 -2.22
CA SER A 141 -0.56 -2.68 -3.42
C SER A 141 0.53 -1.67 -3.07
N PHE A 142 1.42 -1.42 -4.02
CA PHE A 142 2.46 -0.41 -3.85
C PHE A 142 1.88 0.99 -3.55
N PRO A 143 0.87 1.49 -4.28
CA PRO A 143 0.19 2.74 -3.93
C PRO A 143 -0.41 2.76 -2.52
N PHE A 144 -0.98 1.63 -2.06
CA PHE A 144 -1.50 1.56 -0.69
C PHE A 144 -0.36 1.69 0.34
N VAL A 145 0.76 1.00 0.13
CA VAL A 145 1.93 1.09 1.00
C VAL A 145 2.55 2.49 0.96
N GLU A 146 2.68 3.10 -0.21
CA GLU A 146 3.17 4.48 -0.38
C GLU A 146 2.32 5.48 0.40
N MET A 147 1.00 5.34 0.35
CA MET A 147 0.10 6.27 1.02
C MET A 147 0.01 6.02 2.53
N GLN A 148 -0.19 4.77 2.94
CA GLN A 148 -0.67 4.44 4.30
C GLN A 148 0.43 4.03 5.28
N THR A 149 1.67 3.80 4.84
CA THR A 149 2.78 3.52 5.77
C THR A 149 2.97 4.69 6.73
N ILE A 150 3.17 4.45 8.02
CA ILE A 150 3.63 5.47 8.98
C ILE A 150 5.13 5.33 9.21
N ASN A 151 5.57 4.11 9.52
CA ASN A 151 6.98 3.78 9.66
C ASN A 151 7.25 2.33 9.27
N ILE A 152 8.54 2.04 9.08
CA ILE A 152 9.04 0.68 8.90
C ILE A 152 10.23 0.44 9.83
N ILE A 153 10.43 -0.81 10.19
CA ILE A 153 11.64 -1.28 10.86
C ILE A 153 12.23 -2.41 10.03
N VAL A 154 13.50 -2.24 9.67
CA VAL A 154 14.27 -3.19 8.86
C VAL A 154 15.65 -3.40 9.48
N HIS A 155 16.27 -4.54 9.17
CA HIS A 155 17.68 -4.75 9.49
C HIS A 155 18.55 -3.75 8.71
N LYS A 156 19.63 -3.23 9.30
CA LYS A 156 20.50 -2.23 8.65
C LYS A 156 21.08 -2.72 7.32
N ASP A 157 21.36 -4.01 7.22
CA ASP A 157 21.89 -4.60 5.98
C ASP A 157 20.85 -4.74 4.87
N ALA A 158 19.57 -4.60 5.20
CA ALA A 158 18.48 -4.52 4.24
C ALA A 158 18.42 -3.15 3.53
N ILE A 159 19.11 -2.13 4.07
CA ILE A 159 19.15 -0.78 3.49
C ILE A 159 20.23 -0.74 2.37
N PRO A 160 19.87 -0.29 1.14
CA PRO A 160 20.82 -0.06 0.06
C PRO A 160 22.02 0.79 0.51
N LYS A 161 23.22 0.45 0.02
CA LYS A 161 24.48 1.03 0.52
C LYS A 161 24.54 2.55 0.37
N ASP A 162 24.00 3.08 -0.72
CA ASP A 162 23.93 4.50 -1.02
C ASP A 162 22.97 5.25 -0.07
N ILE A 163 21.79 4.70 0.19
CA ILE A 163 20.83 5.28 1.15
C ILE A 163 21.39 5.19 2.58
N ARG A 164 21.99 4.05 2.96
CA ARG A 164 22.64 3.86 4.26
C ARG A 164 23.72 4.91 4.52
N LYS A 165 24.49 5.27 3.49
CA LYS A 165 25.50 6.33 3.53
C LYS A 165 24.87 7.72 3.72
N LYS A 166 23.77 8.05 3.02
CA LYS A 166 23.01 9.30 3.21
C LYS A 166 22.51 9.45 4.65
N LEU A 167 22.09 8.34 5.26
CA LEU A 167 21.60 8.29 6.64
C LEU A 167 22.70 8.23 7.71
N ASN A 168 23.99 8.18 7.30
CA ASN A 168 25.13 8.00 8.21
C ASN A 168 25.01 6.75 9.11
N ILE A 169 24.40 5.69 8.60
CA ILE A 169 24.29 4.40 9.30
C ILE A 169 25.57 3.60 9.01
N LYS A 170 26.30 3.24 10.07
CA LYS A 170 27.48 2.36 10.00
C LYS A 170 27.08 0.91 9.75
#